data_AF-A0A9P5QR02-F1
#
_entry.id   AF-A0A9P5QR02-F1
#
_cell.length_a   1.000
_cell.length_b   1.000
_cell.length_c   1.000
_cell.angle_alpha   90.00
_cell.angle_beta   90.00
_cell.angle_gamma   90.00
#
_symmetry.space_group_name_H-M   'P 1'
#
loop_
_entity.id
_entity.type
_entity.pdbx_description
1 polymer ?
#
loop_
_entity_poly.entity_id
_entity_poly.type
_entity_poly.pdbx_seq_one_letter_code
_entity_poly.pdbx_strand_id
1 'polypeptide(L)' 'MSNARVPPPPLKLEVLESRPLSAAETVQTLHHFLSNGTAIHSAPTSIAHQVTQVYEKLRLESKRNQ' A
#
# COMPACT_ATOMS: atom_id res chain seq x y z
N MET A 1 19.13 -28.75 -20.45
CA MET A 1 17.99 -28.03 -21.06
C MET A 1 17.63 -26.88 -20.14
N SER A 2 17.85 -25.64 -20.58
CA SER A 2 17.65 -24.43 -19.77
C SER A 2 16.16 -24.07 -19.79
N ASN A 3 15.47 -24.27 -18.66
CA ASN A 3 14.15 -23.69 -18.42
C ASN A 3 14.33 -22.18 -18.18
N ALA A 4 14.63 -21.43 -19.23
CA ALA A 4 14.60 -19.97 -19.16
C ALA A 4 13.13 -19.55 -18.97
N ARG A 5 12.77 -19.19 -17.73
CA ARG A 5 11.46 -18.63 -17.41
C ARG A 5 11.26 -17.39 -18.29
N VAL A 6 10.31 -17.46 -19.21
CA VAL A 6 9.90 -16.30 -20.01
C VAL A 6 9.40 -15.24 -19.02
N PRO A 7 9.96 -14.02 -19.01
CA PRO A 7 9.49 -12.97 -18.12
C PRO A 7 8.03 -12.64 -18.45
N PRO A 8 7.21 -12.27 -17.45
CA PRO A 8 5.85 -11.85 -17.72
C PRO A 8 5.85 -10.65 -18.67
N PRO A 9 4.86 -10.57 -19.58
CA PRO A 9 4.75 -9.43 -20.48
C PRO A 9 4.54 -8.13 -19.68
N PRO A 10 4.98 -6.97 -20.21
CA PRO A 10 4.79 -5.69 -19.54
C PRO A 10 3.30 -5.38 -19.37
N LEU A 11 2.94 -4.88 -18.19
CA LEU A 11 1.59 -4.43 -17.89
C LEU A 11 1.40 -2.99 -18.38
N LYS A 12 0.36 -2.75 -19.18
CA LYS A 12 -0.08 -1.41 -19.54
C LYS A 12 -1.07 -0.91 -18.49
N LEU A 13 -0.67 0.09 -17.71
CA LEU A 13 -1.53 0.73 -16.72
C LEU A 13 -2.02 2.07 -17.28
N GLU A 14 -3.32 2.34 -17.12
CA GLU A 14 -3.94 3.61 -17.47
C GLU A 14 -4.54 4.24 -16.21
N VAL A 15 -4.26 5.52 -15.99
CA VAL A 15 -4.80 6.26 -14.84
C VAL A 15 -6.19 6.77 -15.23
N LEU A 16 -7.22 6.18 -14.62
CA LEU A 16 -8.60 6.61 -14.85
C LEU A 16 -8.99 7.84 -14.03
N GLU A 17 -8.52 7.90 -12.78
CA GLU A 17 -8.79 9.01 -11.86
C GLU A 17 -7.62 9.19 -10.89
N SER A 18 -7.33 10.44 -10.52
CA SER A 18 -6.39 10.79 -9.47
C SER A 18 -6.95 11.97 -8.69
N ARG A 19 -7.15 11.80 -7.39
CA ARG A 19 -7.61 12.85 -6.49
C ARG A 19 -6.82 12.84 -5.19
N PRO A 20 -6.65 14.01 -4.54
CA PRO A 20 -6.10 14.05 -3.20
C PRO A 20 -7.02 13.34 -2.21
N LEU A 21 -6.41 12.63 -1.25
CA LEU A 21 -7.09 12.03 -0.12
C LEU A 21 -6.87 12.88 1.13
N SER A 22 -7.91 13.00 1.95
CA SER A 22 -7.76 13.56 3.29
C SER A 22 -6.92 12.65 4.20
N ALA A 23 -6.44 13.19 5.31
CA ALA A 23 -5.72 12.38 6.31
C ALA A 23 -6.58 11.22 6.85
N ALA A 24 -7.87 11.47 7.10
CA ALA A 24 -8.81 10.45 7.57
C ALA A 24 -9.02 9.33 6.54
N GLU A 25 -9.27 9.68 5.27
CA GLU A 25 -9.38 8.70 4.18
C GLU A 25 -8.10 7.89 4.02
N THR A 26 -6.93 8.53 4.17
CA THR A 26 -5.62 7.87 4.06
C THR A 26 -5.43 6.86 5.19
N VAL A 27 -5.72 7.23 6.44
CA VAL A 27 -5.64 6.33 7.59
C VAL A 27 -6.59 5.13 7.42
N GLN A 28 -7.82 5.36 6.96
CA GLN A 28 -8.78 4.29 6.71
C GLN A 28 -8.31 3.35 5.60
N THR A 29 -7.78 3.90 4.51
CA THR A 29 -7.26 3.13 3.37
C THR A 29 -6.07 2.27 3.79
N LEU A 30 -5.11 2.84 4.53
CA LEU A 30 -3.95 2.10 5.03
C LEU A 30 -4.34 1.02 6.03
N HIS A 31 -5.29 1.29 6.93
CA HIS A 31 -5.82 0.28 7.84
C HIS A 31 -6.43 -0.91 7.09
N HIS A 32 -7.24 -0.65 6.06
CA HIS A 32 -7.84 -1.69 5.23
C HIS A 32 -6.77 -2.48 4.46
N PHE A 33 -5.78 -1.80 3.91
CA PHE A 33 -4.68 -2.44 3.19
C PHE A 33 -3.84 -3.34 4.11
N LEU A 34 -3.51 -2.88 5.32
CA LEU A 34 -2.74 -3.65 6.30
C LEU A 34 -3.50 -4.85 6.86
N SER A 35 -4.81 -4.74 7.05
CA SER A 35 -5.65 -5.81 7.62
C SER A 35 -6.08 -6.86 6.58
N ASN A 36 -6.45 -6.42 5.37
CA ASN A 36 -7.12 -7.29 4.39
C ASN A 36 -6.32 -7.48 3.09
N GLY A 37 -5.22 -6.74 2.89
CA GLY A 37 -4.48 -6.77 1.64
C GLY A 37 -3.67 -8.06 1.47
N THR A 38 -4.04 -8.94 0.54
CA THR A 38 -3.24 -10.14 0.23
C THR A 38 -1.82 -9.79 -0.25
N ALA A 39 -1.66 -8.62 -0.88
CA ALA A 39 -0.38 -8.12 -1.34
C ALA A 39 0.58 -7.76 -0.20
N ILE A 40 0.10 -7.20 0.92
CA ILE A 40 1.00 -6.82 2.03
C ILE A 40 1.50 -8.03 2.81
N HIS A 41 0.67 -9.06 2.93
CA HIS A 41 1.05 -10.34 3.54
C HIS A 41 2.08 -11.11 2.69
N SER A 42 2.10 -10.83 1.39
CA SER A 42 3.06 -11.41 0.44
C SER A 42 4.29 -10.52 0.19
N ALA A 43 4.29 -9.30 0.75
CA ALA A 43 5.36 -8.34 0.56
C ALA A 43 6.58 -8.68 1.44
N PRO A 44 7.79 -8.22 1.07
CA PRO A 44 8.93 -8.27 1.97
C PRO A 44 8.61 -7.57 3.29
N THR A 45 9.07 -8.14 4.41
CA THR A 45 8.81 -7.63 5.77
C THR A 45 9.17 -6.15 5.93
N SER A 46 10.21 -5.67 5.23
CA SER A 46 10.62 -4.27 5.24
C SER A 46 9.55 -3.34 4.69
N ILE A 47 8.84 -3.74 3.63
CA ILE A 47 7.76 -2.96 3.01
C ILE A 47 6.55 -2.92 3.94
N ALA A 48 6.14 -4.08 4.48
CA ALA A 48 5.05 -4.14 5.45
C ALA A 48 5.33 -3.26 6.68
N HIS A 49 6.56 -3.29 7.19
CA HIS A 49 6.96 -2.46 8.33
C HIS A 49 6.91 -0.96 8.00
N GLN A 50 7.42 -0.53 6.84
CA GLN A 50 7.37 0.87 6.43
C GLN A 50 5.92 1.38 6.29
N VAL A 51 5.04 0.59 5.69
CA VAL A 51 3.62 0.95 5.55
C VAL A 51 2.94 1.07 6.92
N THR A 52 3.24 0.16 7.86
CA THR A 52 2.76 0.25 9.24
C THR A 52 3.26 1.50 9.96
N GLN A 53 4.53 1.89 9.77
CA GLN A 53 5.09 3.11 10.35
C GLN A 53 4.39 4.37 9.83
N VAL A 54 4.12 4.44 8.53
CA VAL A 54 3.36 5.55 7.93
C VAL A 54 1.94 5.61 8.48
N TYR A 55 1.26 4.46 8.58
CA TYR A 55 -0.08 4.35 9.15
C TYR A 55 -0.12 4.89 10.58
N GLU A 56 0.76 4.43 11.46
CA GLU A 56 0.77 4.87 12.86
C GLU A 56 1.07 6.36 13.00
N LYS A 57 2.00 6.89 12.20
CA LYS A 57 2.30 8.33 12.20
C LYS A 57 1.09 9.17 11.82
N LEU A 58 0.43 8.83 10.70
CA LEU A 58 -0.76 9.55 10.23
C LEU A 58 -1.94 9.42 11.20
N ARG A 59 -2.09 8.24 11.83
CA ARG A 59 -3.12 8.01 12.85
C ARG A 59 -2.91 8.90 14.07
N LEU A 60 -1.68 9.06 14.54
CA LEU A 60 -1.34 9.93 15.66
C LEU A 60 -1.55 11.42 15.32
N GLU A 61 -1.12 11.85 14.14
CA GLU A 61 -1.34 13.21 13.66
C GLU A 61 -2.83 13.54 13.50
N SER A 62 -3.63 12.59 12.98
CA SER A 62 -5.08 12.75 12.85
C SER A 62 -5.78 12.90 14.20
N LYS A 63 -5.29 12.25 15.27
CA LYS A 63 -5.84 12.40 16.62
C LYS A 63 -5.46 13.72 17.29
N ARG A 64 -4.32 14.30 16.92
CA ARG A 64 -3.81 15.55 17.50
C ARG A 64 -4.50 16.79 16.95
N ASN A 65 -5.06 16.69 15.74
CA ASN A 65 -5.72 17.79 15.02
C ASN A 65 -7.26 17.74 15.15
N GLN A 66 -7.79 16.91 16.04
CA GLN A 66 -9.20 16.88 16.46
C GLN A 66 -9.33 17.51 17.84
#